data_AF-A0A090DFU5-F1
#
_entry.id   AF-A0A090DFU5-F1
#
_cell.length_a   1.000
_cell.length_b   1.000
_cell.length_c   1.000
_cell.angle_alpha   90.00
_cell.angle_beta   90.00
_cell.angle_gamma   90.00
#
_symmetry.space_group_name_H-M   'P 1'
#
loop_
_entity.id
_entity.type
_entity.pdbx_description
1 polymer ?
#
loop_
_entity_poly.entity_id
_entity_poly.type
_entity_poly.pdbx_seq_one_letter_code
_entity_poly.pdbx_strand_id
1 'polypeptide(L)'
;MESEHDIVIGPRSVELRVRQRRRDLKAQKRATVRFETAPGHQMQIDFGDTRVWIGGERVRIHVFVGTLGFSRRMHIRASLMQR
;
A
#
# COMPACT_ATOMS: atom_id res chain seq x y z
N MET A 1 -35.53 -18.28 -8.03
CA MET A 1 -34.29 -18.24 -8.84
C MET A 1 -33.83 -19.69 -8.91
N GLU A 2 -34.21 -20.38 -9.97
CA GLU A 2 -33.98 -21.82 -10.12
C GLU A 2 -32.48 -22.09 -10.27
N SER A 3 -31.97 -22.98 -9.44
CA SER A 3 -30.60 -23.47 -9.50
C SER A 3 -30.51 -24.53 -10.59
N GLU A 4 -29.78 -24.24 -11.68
CA GLU A 4 -29.52 -25.14 -12.81
C GLU A 4 -28.90 -26.50 -12.41
N HIS A 5 -28.39 -26.61 -11.17
CA HIS A 5 -27.75 -27.81 -10.63
C HIS A 5 -28.41 -28.33 -9.33
N ASP A 6 -29.61 -27.85 -8.98
CA ASP A 6 -30.33 -28.21 -7.73
C ASP A 6 -29.56 -27.89 -6.43
N ILE A 7 -28.57 -27.00 -6.52
CA ILE A 7 -27.74 -26.54 -5.39
C ILE A 7 -28.40 -25.33 -4.74
N VAL A 8 -29.05 -25.54 -3.60
CA VAL A 8 -29.61 -24.46 -2.78
C VAL A 8 -28.56 -24.03 -1.74
N ILE A 9 -27.86 -22.93 -2.01
CA ILE A 9 -26.92 -22.32 -1.05
C ILE A 9 -27.37 -20.90 -0.74
N GLY A 10 -27.46 -20.58 0.55
CA GLY A 10 -27.78 -19.23 1.01
C GLY A 10 -26.67 -18.22 0.65
N PRO A 11 -27.01 -16.98 0.28
CA PRO A 11 -26.05 -15.98 -0.21
C PRO A 11 -24.94 -15.66 0.79
N ARG A 12 -25.22 -15.74 2.10
CA ARG A 12 -24.21 -15.56 3.17
C ARG A 12 -23.14 -16.65 3.16
N SER A 13 -23.51 -17.90 2.84
CA SER A 13 -22.55 -19.02 2.76
C SER A 13 -21.60 -18.84 1.57
N VAL A 14 -22.15 -18.41 0.43
CA VAL A 14 -21.36 -18.03 -0.74
C VAL A 14 -20.41 -16.89 -0.38
N GLU A 15 -20.92 -15.82 0.24
CA GLU A 15 -20.13 -14.65 0.62
C GLU A 15 -18.95 -15.02 1.54
N LEU A 16 -19.21 -15.80 2.60
CA LEU A 16 -18.17 -16.26 3.52
C LEU A 16 -17.10 -17.09 2.81
N ARG A 17 -17.52 -18.03 1.95
CA ARG A 17 -16.59 -18.90 1.20
C ARG A 17 -15.73 -18.11 0.21
N VAL A 18 -16.30 -17.11 -0.47
CA VAL A 18 -15.55 -16.29 -1.45
C VAL A 18 -14.77 -15.14 -0.82
N ARG A 19 -15.00 -14.83 0.47
CA ARG A 19 -14.41 -13.66 1.15
C ARG A 19 -12.88 -13.64 1.08
N GLN A 20 -12.23 -14.78 1.35
CA GLN A 20 -10.77 -14.86 1.32
C GLN A 20 -10.25 -14.65 -0.11
N ARG A 21 -10.80 -15.37 -1.09
CA ARG A 21 -10.44 -15.20 -2.51
C ARG A 21 -10.66 -13.76 -3.01
N ARG A 22 -11.75 -13.10 -2.59
CA ARG A 22 -12.01 -11.68 -2.92
C ARG A 22 -10.98 -10.75 -2.28
N ARG A 23 -10.52 -11.02 -1.06
CA ARG A 23 -9.43 -10.28 -0.42
C ARG A 23 -8.12 -10.47 -1.16
N ASP A 24 -7.77 -11.70 -1.51
CA ASP A 24 -6.54 -12.02 -2.23
C ASP A 24 -6.53 -11.39 -3.62
N LEU A 25 -7.65 -11.48 -4.35
CA LEU A 25 -7.81 -10.81 -5.65
C LEU A 25 -7.76 -9.29 -5.53
N LYS A 26 -8.31 -8.69 -4.48
CA LYS A 26 -8.21 -7.24 -4.25
C LYS A 26 -6.80 -6.82 -3.88
N ALA A 27 -6.05 -7.65 -3.16
CA ALA A 27 -4.64 -7.44 -2.86
C ALA A 27 -3.78 -7.55 -4.14
N GLN A 28 -4.04 -8.56 -4.98
CA GLN A 28 -3.38 -8.72 -6.29
C GLN A 28 -3.71 -7.57 -7.24
N LYS A 29 -4.97 -7.12 -7.32
CA LYS A 29 -5.38 -5.99 -8.17
C LYS A 29 -4.83 -4.63 -7.71
N ARG A 30 -4.46 -4.50 -6.43
CA ARG A 30 -3.78 -3.31 -5.90
C ARG A 30 -2.27 -3.35 -6.12
N ALA A 31 -1.75 -4.39 -6.77
CA ALA A 31 -0.36 -4.42 -7.20
C ALA A 31 -0.17 -3.46 -8.39
N THR A 32 0.29 -2.24 -8.09
CA THR A 32 1.32 -1.59 -8.89
C THR A 32 2.31 -2.65 -9.38
N VAL A 33 2.66 -2.62 -10.67
CA VAL A 33 3.58 -3.59 -11.31
C VAL A 33 4.78 -3.82 -10.38
N ARG A 34 4.81 -4.97 -9.72
CA ARG A 34 5.90 -5.35 -8.82
C ARG A 34 7.04 -5.82 -9.70
N PHE A 35 8.04 -4.98 -9.88
CA PHE A 35 9.34 -5.46 -10.30
C PHE A 35 9.90 -6.26 -9.12
N GLU A 36 9.73 -7.58 -9.16
CA GLU A 36 10.26 -8.50 -8.16
C GLU A 36 11.78 -8.62 -8.34
N THR A 37 12.49 -7.56 -8.00
CA THR A 37 13.95 -7.59 -7.94
C THR A 37 14.38 -8.11 -6.57
N ALA A 38 15.51 -8.83 -6.53
CA ALA A 38 16.07 -9.31 -5.28
C ALA A 38 16.37 -8.14 -4.30
N PRO A 39 16.51 -8.40 -2.99
CA PRO A 39 16.91 -7.36 -2.04
C PRO A 39 18.11 -6.53 -2.54
N GLY A 40 18.06 -5.20 -2.36
CA GLY A 40 19.14 -4.29 -2.79
C GLY A 40 19.13 -3.87 -4.26
N HIS A 41 18.25 -4.42 -5.10
CA HIS A 41 18.24 -4.13 -6.54
C HIS A 41 17.27 -3.02 -6.95
N GLN A 42 16.26 -2.72 -6.12
CA GLN A 42 15.30 -1.65 -6.38
C GLN A 42 14.85 -0.96 -5.10
N MET A 43 14.68 0.36 -5.20
CA MET A 43 14.16 1.24 -4.18
C MET A 43 13.31 2.34 -4.84
N GLN A 44 12.20 2.72 -4.20
CA GLN A 44 11.41 3.88 -4.57
C GLN A 44 11.83 5.05 -3.69
N ILE A 45 12.04 6.21 -4.30
CA ILE A 45 12.37 7.45 -3.62
C ILE A 45 11.27 8.46 -3.93
N ASP A 46 10.69 9.01 -2.87
CA ASP A 46 9.71 10.08 -2.95
C ASP A 46 10.23 11.30 -2.17
N PHE A 47 9.91 12.48 -2.70
CA PHE A 47 10.15 13.75 -2.03
C PHE A 47 8.81 14.46 -1.81
N GLY A 48 8.65 15.05 -0.63
CA GLY A 48 7.48 15.84 -0.31
C GLY A 48 7.86 17.04 0.54
N ASP A 49 6.94 17.98 0.61
CA ASP A 49 7.01 19.06 1.58
C ASP A 49 5.72 19.14 2.38
N THR A 50 5.84 19.56 3.63
CA THR A 50 4.69 19.76 4.51
C THR A 50 4.99 20.87 5.51
N ARG A 51 3.94 21.44 6.11
CA ARG A 51 4.08 22.44 7.16
C ARG A 51 3.81 21.81 8.51
N VAL A 52 4.75 21.92 9.44
CA VAL A 52 4.65 21.44 10.82
C VAL A 52 4.81 22.60 11.79
N TRP A 53 4.30 22.45 13.01
CA TRP A 53 4.52 23.42 14.07
C TRP A 53 5.85 23.12 14.77
N ILE A 54 6.74 24.10 14.85
CA ILE A 54 8.00 24.05 15.61
C ILE A 54 8.08 25.34 16.43
N GLY A 55 8.15 25.23 17.76
CA GLY A 55 8.25 26.40 18.63
C GLY A 55 7.09 27.40 18.50
N GLY A 56 5.89 26.95 18.13
CA GLY A 56 4.73 27.82 17.90
C GLY A 56 4.73 28.54 16.54
N GLU A 57 5.72 28.30 15.69
CA GLU A 57 5.75 28.77 14.30
C GLU A 57 5.40 27.63 13.34
N ARG A 58 4.70 27.97 12.25
CA ARG A 58 4.36 27.00 11.20
C ARG A 58 5.46 26.97 10.14
N VAL A 59 6.35 25.99 10.25
CA VAL A 59 7.57 25.86 9.44
C VAL A 59 7.37 24.84 8.32
N ARG A 60 7.83 25.16 7.10
CA ARG A 60 7.87 24.18 6.00
C ARG A 60 9.08 23.27 6.18
N ILE A 61 8.86 21.96 6.09
CA ILE A 61 9.90 20.94 6.09
C ILE A 61 9.87 20.17 4.77
N HIS A 62 11.03 19.68 4.37
CA HIS A 62 11.20 18.77 3.25
C HIS A 62 11.39 17.36 3.78
N VAL A 63 10.69 16.40 3.18
CA VAL A 63 10.69 14.99 3.58
C VAL A 63 11.21 14.15 2.43
N PHE A 64 12.27 13.41 2.69
CA PHE A 64 12.75 12.31 1.87
C PHE A 64 12.16 11.01 2.40
N VAL A 65 11.56 10.22 1.52
CA VAL A 65 11.06 8.88 1.82
C VAL A 65 11.70 7.89 0.87
N GLY A 66 12.44 6.95 1.43
CA GLY A 66 13.06 5.86 0.71
C GLY A 66 12.41 4.53 1.07
N THR A 67 11.81 3.83 0.11
CA THR A 67 11.15 2.53 0.31
C THR A 67 11.85 1.43 -0.46
N LEU A 68 12.39 0.42 0.22
CA LEU A 68 12.99 -0.74 -0.44
C LEU A 68 11.93 -1.56 -1.19
N GLY A 69 12.20 -1.91 -2.46
CA GLY A 69 11.24 -2.60 -3.34
C GLY A 69 10.79 -3.95 -2.79
N PHE A 70 11.75 -4.77 -2.33
CA PHE A 70 11.51 -6.12 -1.81
C PHE A 70 10.87 -6.12 -0.41
N SER A 71 11.57 -5.58 0.59
CA SER A 71 11.16 -5.68 2.00
C SER A 71 10.11 -4.65 2.42
N ARG A 72 9.87 -3.63 1.58
CA ARG A 72 9.02 -2.47 1.90
C ARG A 72 9.45 -1.70 3.14
N ARG A 73 10.66 -1.93 3.67
CA ARG A 73 11.22 -1.13 4.76
C ARG A 73 11.44 0.31 4.28
N MET A 74 11.10 1.25 5.15
CA MET A 74 11.21 2.69 4.87
C MET A 74 12.36 3.32 5.64
N HIS A 75 13.09 4.22 4.99
CA HIS A 75 13.98 5.18 5.60
C HIS A 75 13.43 6.58 5.34
N ILE A 76 13.20 7.35 6.39
CA ILE A 76 12.57 8.67 6.30
C ILE A 76 13.51 9.70 6.91
N ARG A 77 13.71 10.81 6.20
CA ARG A 77 14.49 11.95 6.69
C ARG A 77 13.73 13.24 6.46
N ALA A 78 13.52 14.00 7.54
CA ALA A 78 13.01 15.36 7.48
C ALA A 78 14.17 16.37 7.56
N SER A 79 14.06 17.47 6.85
CA SER A 79 15.05 18.56 6.83
C SER A 79 14.34 19.91 6.69
N LEU A 80 14.90 20.93 7.34
CA LEU A 80 14.50 22.32 7.14
C LEU A 80 15.06 22.90 5.83
N MET A 81 16.18 22.35 5.37
CA MET A 81 16.84 22.77 4.12
C MET A 81 16.47 21.84 2.98
N GLN A 82 16.25 22.41 1.81
CA GLN A 82 16.08 21.66 0.56
C GLN A 82 17.47 21.16 0.12
N ARG A 83 17.64 19.85 -0.05
CA ARG A 83 18.86 19.21 -0.54
C ARG A 83 18.60 18.54 -1.87
#